data_AF-A0A7C7GM41-F1
#
_entry.id   AF-A0A7C7GM41-F1
#
_cell.length_a   1.000
_cell.length_b   1.000
_cell.length_c   1.000
_cell.angle_alpha   90.00
_cell.angle_beta   90.00
_cell.angle_gamma   90.00
#
_symmetry.space_group_name_H-M   'P 1'
#
loop_
_entity.id
_entity.type
_entity.pdbx_description
1 polymer ?
#
loop_
_entity_poly.entity_id
_entity_poly.type
_entity_poly.pdbx_seq_one_letter_code
_entity_poly.pdbx_strand_id
1 'polypeptide(L)' 'MRFAGLGTTLAVSIALGAFGGKKLDDYLGTDKPLCTAAGALLGLGIGMWSVLSGIQSK' A
#
# COMPACT_ATOMS: atom_id res chain seq x y z
N MET A 1 3.39 1.32 22.53
CA MET A 1 3.33 2.37 21.48
C MET A 1 4.12 2.07 20.20
N ARG A 2 5.19 1.25 20.21
CA ARG A 2 6.07 1.04 19.03
C ARG A 2 5.40 0.36 17.81
N PHE A 3 4.45 -0.55 18.04
CA PHE A 3 3.73 -1.22 16.94
C PHE A 3 2.61 -0.37 16.33
N ALA A 4 2.10 0.63 17.05
CA ALA A 4 1.06 1.52 16.53
C ALA A 4 1.59 2.33 15.33
N GLY A 5 2.82 2.85 15.43
CA GLY A 5 3.45 3.57 14.31
C GLY A 5 3.68 2.69 13.08
N LEU A 6 4.12 1.44 13.26
CA LEU A 6 4.33 0.49 12.16
C LEU A 6 3.01 0.09 11.48
N GLY A 7 1.96 -0.16 12.27
CA GLY A 7 0.62 -0.44 11.76
C GLY A 7 0.02 0.73 10.98
N THR A 8 0.21 1.97 11.45
CA THR A 8 -0.21 3.17 10.73
C THR A 8 0.56 3.35 9.42
N THR A 9 1.88 3.15 9.40
CA THR A 9 2.69 3.21 8.16
C THR A 9 2.21 2.21 7.12
N LEU A 10 1.87 0.99 7.56
CA LEU A 10 1.38 -0.07 6.69
C LEU A 10 -0.04 0.23 6.18
N ALA A 11 -0.94 0.72 7.04
CA ALA A 11 -2.27 1.17 6.63
C ALA A 11 -2.23 2.36 5.65
N VAL A 12 -1.35 3.33 5.89
CA VAL A 12 -1.16 4.51 5.03
C VAL A 12 -0.59 4.12 3.67
N SER A 13 0.37 3.19 3.61
CA SER A 13 0.95 2.72 2.35
C SER A 13 -0.04 1.91 1.51
N ILE A 14 -0.86 1.06 2.13
CA ILE A 14 -1.98 0.39 1.43
C ILE A 14 -3.00 1.41 0.93
N ALA A 15 -3.40 2.36 1.78
CA ALA A 15 -4.36 3.39 1.41
C ALA A 15 -3.85 4.24 0.23
N LEU A 16 -2.58 4.67 0.26
CA LEU A 16 -1.94 5.38 -0.85
C LEU A 16 -1.88 4.54 -2.12
N GLY A 17 -1.49 3.27 -2.02
CA GLY A 17 -1.42 2.35 -3.15
C GLY A 17 -2.79 2.08 -3.78
N ALA A 18 -3.81 1.88 -2.95
CA ALA A 18 -5.19 1.64 -3.40
C ALA A 18 -5.81 2.91 -4.01
N PHE A 19 -5.60 4.08 -3.40
CA PHE A 19 -6.14 5.35 -3.91
C PHE A 19 -5.46 5.77 -5.22
N GLY A 20 -4.14 5.61 -5.30
CA GLY A 20 -3.39 5.82 -6.53
C GLY A 20 -3.78 4.83 -7.63
N GLY A 21 -3.91 3.56 -7.28
CA GLY A 21 -4.37 2.50 -8.19
C GLY A 21 -5.78 2.76 -8.72
N LYS A 22 -6.70 3.22 -7.87
CA LYS A 22 -8.07 3.58 -8.24
C LYS A 22 -8.15 4.79 -9.16
N LYS A 23 -7.33 5.82 -8.91
CA LYS A 23 -7.25 6.98 -9.80
C LYS A 23 -6.69 6.62 -11.18
N LEU A 24 -5.76 5.67 -11.21
CA LEU A 24 -5.16 5.15 -12.45
C LEU A 24 -6.14 4.24 -13.21
N ASP A 25 -6.91 3.44 -12.49
CA ASP A 25 -8.00 2.60 -13.01
C ASP A 25 -9.08 3.45 -13.72
N ASP A 26 -9.47 4.57 -13.10
CA ASP A 26 -10.39 5.58 -13.65
C ASP A 26 -9.81 6.25 -14.90
N TYR A 27 -8.50 6.51 -14.91
CA TYR A 27 -7.82 7.16 -16.03
C TYR A 27 -7.64 6.21 -17.23
N LEU A 28 -7.45 4.92 -16.97
CA LEU A 28 -7.32 3.88 -18.01
C LEU A 28 -8.68 3.32 -18.45
N GLY A 29 -9.78 3.68 -17.81
CA GLY A 29 -11.13 3.20 -18.16
C GLY A 29 -11.24 1.68 -18.11
N THR A 30 -10.51 1.03 -17.20
CA THR A 30 -10.52 -0.43 -17.11
C THR A 30 -11.78 -0.88 -16.39
N ASP A 31 -12.66 -1.63 -17.07
CA ASP A 31 -13.91 -2.21 -16.52
C ASP A 31 -13.71 -3.08 -15.25
N LYS A 32 -12.46 -3.46 -14.97
CA LYS A 32 -12.08 -4.28 -13.83
C LYS A 32 -11.05 -3.52 -12.99
N PRO A 33 -11.17 -3.54 -11.65
CA PRO A 33 -10.28 -2.83 -10.72
C PRO A 33 -8.88 -3.45 -10.62
N LEU A 34 -8.24 -3.68 -11.75
CA LEU A 34 -6.95 -4.33 -11.90
C LEU A 34 -5.82 -3.40 -11.46
N CYS A 35 -5.87 -2.12 -11.83
CA CYS A 35 -4.87 -1.14 -11.36
C CYS A 35 -5.05 -0.86 -9.87
N THR A 36 -6.29 -0.82 -9.39
CA THR A 36 -6.57 -0.70 -7.95
C THR A 36 -6.01 -1.89 -7.17
N ALA A 37 -6.24 -3.12 -7.64
CA ALA A 37 -5.75 -4.33 -6.99
C ALA A 37 -4.21 -4.41 -7.04
N ALA A 38 -3.59 -4.10 -8.18
CA ALA A 38 -2.14 -4.05 -8.33
C ALA A 38 -1.52 -2.96 -7.44
N GLY A 39 -2.11 -1.77 -7.40
CA GLY A 39 -1.67 -0.67 -6.54
C GLY A 39 -1.80 -0.99 -5.05
N ALA A 40 -2.90 -1.65 -4.65
CA ALA A 40 -3.08 -2.11 -3.28
C ALA A 40 -2.07 -3.21 -2.90
N LEU A 41 -1.79 -4.17 -3.79
CA LEU A 41 -0.77 -5.21 -3.58
C LEU A 41 0.65 -4.64 -3.50
N LEU A 42 0.97 -3.65 -4.34
CA LEU A 42 2.25 -2.94 -4.27
C LEU A 42 2.36 -2.12 -2.98
N GLY A 43 1.31 -1.40 -2.60
CA GLY A 43 1.25 -0.65 -1.34
C GLY A 43 1.41 -1.55 -0.12
N LEU A 44 0.77 -2.72 -0.14
CA LEU A 44 0.93 -3.78 0.88
C LEU A 44 2.38 -4.26 0.93
N GLY A 45 2.97 -4.61 -0.21
CA GLY A 45 4.35 -5.12 -0.29
C GLY A 45 5.37 -4.11 0.23
N ILE A 46 5.24 -2.84 -0.18
CA ILE A 46 6.12 -1.75 0.27
C ILE A 46 5.92 -1.47 1.75
N GLY A 47 4.67 -1.42 2.22
CA GLY A 47 4.34 -1.24 3.63
C GLY A 47 4.92 -2.35 4.50
N MET A 48 4.80 -3.60 4.04
CA MET A 48 5.34 -4.77 4.73
C MET A 48 6.87 -4.79 4.73
N TRP A 49 7.52 -4.37 3.65
CA TRP A 49 8.97 -4.15 3.63
C TRP A 49 9.37 -3.09 4.64
N SER A 50 8.72 -1.92 4.65
CA SER A 50 9.00 -0.87 5.65
C SER A 50 8.89 -1.38 7.08
N VAL A 51 7.89 -2.23 7.37
CA VAL A 51 7.75 -2.86 8.68
C VAL A 51 8.87 -3.86 8.97
N LEU A 52 9.18 -4.75 8.03
CA LEU A 52 10.25 -5.74 8.18
C LEU A 52 11.62 -5.09 8.35
N SER A 53 11.93 -4.07 7.55
CA SER A 53 13.17 -3.32 7.63
C SER A 53 13.25 -2.49 8.92
N GLY A 54 12.13 -1.93 9.38
CA GLY A 54 12.04 -1.26 10.68
C GLY A 54 12.24 -2.22 11.87
N ILE A 55 11.90 -3.50 11.72
CA ILE A 55 12.16 -4.55 12.71
C ILE A 55 13.61 -5.04 12.62
N GLN A 56 14.15 -5.22 11.41
CA GLN A 56 15.48 -5.80 11.14
C GLN A 56 16.63 -4.79 11.35
N SER A 57 16.36 -3.49 11.32
CA SER A 57 17.34 -2.44 11.62
C SER A 57 17.72 -2.35 13.12
N LYS A 58 17.49 -3.41 13.91
CA LYS A 58 17.80 -3.47 15.33
C LYS A 58 18.50 -4.77 15.70
#